data_AF-H1HP23-F1
#
_entry.id   AF-H1HP23-F1
#
_cell.length_a   1.000
_cell.length_b   1.000
_cell.length_c   1.000
_cell.angle_alpha   90.00
_cell.angle_beta   90.00
_cell.angle_gamma   90.00
#
_symmetry.space_group_name_H-M   'P 1'
#
loop_
_entity.id
_entity.type
_entity.pdbx_description
1 polymer ?
#
loop_
_entity_poly.entity_id
_entity_poly.type
_entity_poly.pdbx_seq_one_letter_code
_entity_poly.pdbx_strand_id
1 'polypeptide(L)'
;MERILESMKSEIVAILALSPDRYTWKGTTTDLLEAINAVCMGCDLCDATGRCYSFGRLTHDVCLRLNLHEPHNPRSYLSKARQRRNLHRPPFMRRYALALETVDRPLFRYIHAVSLEREQP
;
A
#
# COMPACT_ATOMS: atom_id res chain seq x y z
N MET A 1 -10.22 -1.93 15.52
CA MET A 1 -8.87 -1.93 14.91
C MET A 1 -8.67 -3.16 14.04
N GLU A 2 -8.98 -4.35 14.56
CA GLU A 2 -8.87 -5.64 13.84
C GLU A 2 -9.55 -5.65 12.45
N ARG A 3 -10.83 -5.24 12.35
CA ARG A 3 -11.54 -5.14 11.05
C ARG A 3 -10.80 -4.30 10.01
N ILE A 4 -10.16 -3.20 10.44
CA ILE A 4 -9.42 -2.30 9.55
C ILE A 4 -8.17 -3.00 9.01
N LEU A 5 -7.42 -3.65 9.89
CA LEU A 5 -6.20 -4.37 9.54
C LEU A 5 -6.49 -5.56 8.63
N GLU A 6 -7.54 -6.34 8.90
CA GLU A 6 -7.93 -7.46 8.04
C GLU A 6 -8.41 -6.99 6.65
N SER A 7 -9.17 -5.90 6.59
CA SER A 7 -9.57 -5.32 5.30
C SER A 7 -8.35 -4.85 4.50
N MET A 8 -7.41 -4.18 5.17
CA MET A 8 -6.18 -3.68 4.54
C MET A 8 -5.27 -4.82 4.09
N LYS A 9 -5.14 -5.88 4.90
CA LYS A 9 -4.44 -7.12 4.55
C LYS A 9 -5.03 -7.73 3.29
N SER A 10 -6.36 -7.87 3.23
CA SER A 10 -7.06 -8.42 2.05
C SER A 10 -6.80 -7.58 0.79
N GLU A 11 -6.83 -6.25 0.90
CA GLU A 11 -6.47 -5.38 -0.22
C GLU A 11 -5.00 -5.53 -0.63
N ILE A 12 -4.05 -5.60 0.31
CA ILE A 12 -2.64 -5.84 0.00
C ILE A 12 -2.45 -7.19 -0.70
N VAL A 13 -3.11 -8.25 -0.26
CA VAL A 13 -3.09 -9.57 -0.94
C VAL A 13 -3.56 -9.43 -2.38
N ALA A 14 -4.64 -8.69 -2.60
CA ALA A 14 -5.14 -8.47 -3.95
C ALA A 14 -4.21 -7.59 -4.80
N ILE A 15 -3.50 -6.63 -4.20
CA ILE A 15 -2.45 -5.86 -4.89
C ILE A 15 -1.30 -6.79 -5.31
N LEU A 16 -0.87 -7.70 -4.44
CA LEU A 16 0.15 -8.70 -4.76
C LEU A 16 -0.27 -9.65 -5.89
N ALA A 17 -1.58 -9.79 -6.16
CA ALA A 17 -2.11 -10.58 -7.26
C ALA A 17 -2.19 -9.80 -8.59
N LEU A 18 -2.03 -8.48 -8.60
CA LEU A 18 -2.11 -7.67 -9.83
C LEU A 18 -0.97 -8.01 -10.79
N SER A 19 -1.21 -8.00 -12.09
CA SER A 19 -0.14 -8.11 -13.08
C SER A 19 0.83 -6.93 -12.95
N PRO A 20 2.15 -7.16 -13.00
CA PRO A 20 3.13 -6.09 -13.15
C PRO A 20 2.82 -5.20 -14.36
N ASP A 21 3.30 -3.95 -14.33
CA ASP A 21 3.24 -2.95 -15.41
C ASP A 21 1.85 -2.47 -15.85
N ARG A 22 0.77 -3.07 -15.35
CA ARG A 22 -0.61 -2.70 -15.70
C ARG A 22 -1.21 -1.63 -14.81
N TYR A 23 -0.65 -1.40 -13.63
CA TYR A 23 -1.24 -0.55 -12.61
C TYR A 23 -0.22 0.42 -12.04
N THR A 24 -0.68 1.62 -11.68
CA THR A 24 0.13 2.66 -11.04
C THR A 24 -0.53 3.13 -9.75
N TRP A 25 0.29 3.48 -8.77
CA TRP A 25 -0.14 4.15 -7.55
C TRP A 25 -0.19 5.67 -7.73
N LYS A 26 -1.33 6.28 -7.39
CA LYS A 26 -1.56 7.74 -7.42
C LYS A 26 -1.64 8.37 -6.03
N GLY A 27 -1.55 7.56 -4.97
CA GLY A 27 -1.42 8.06 -3.60
C GLY A 27 0.01 8.54 -3.30
N THR A 28 0.27 8.96 -2.06
CA THR A 28 1.65 9.29 -1.67
C THR A 28 2.43 8.01 -1.36
N THR A 29 3.75 8.02 -1.54
CA THR A 29 4.61 6.91 -1.12
C THR A 29 4.52 6.67 0.39
N THR A 30 4.40 7.74 1.19
CA THR A 30 4.21 7.60 2.65
C THR A 30 2.94 6.84 2.98
N ASP A 31 1.82 7.14 2.32
CA ASP A 31 0.53 6.47 2.57
C ASP A 31 0.62 4.96 2.31
N LEU A 32 1.24 4.58 1.19
CA LEU A 32 1.46 3.19 0.83
C LEU A 32 2.32 2.47 1.87
N LEU A 33 3.43 3.10 2.28
CA LEU A 33 4.33 2.53 3.29
C LEU A 33 3.67 2.44 4.67
N GLU A 34 2.82 3.41 5.05
CA GLU A 34 2.03 3.33 6.28
C GLU A 34 1.08 2.13 6.26
N ALA A 35 0.40 1.87 5.13
CA ALA A 35 -0.47 0.70 4.97
C ALA A 35 0.30 -0.62 5.06
N ILE A 36 1.41 -0.73 4.32
CA ILE A 36 2.29 -1.90 4.34
C ILE A 36 2.81 -2.17 5.75
N ASN A 37 3.27 -1.12 6.45
CA ASN A 37 3.76 -1.23 7.81
C ASN A 37 2.65 -1.66 8.79
N ALA A 38 1.43 -1.15 8.63
CA ALA A 38 0.30 -1.55 9.46
C ALA A 38 -0.01 -3.03 9.32
N VAL A 39 -0.03 -3.57 8.09
CA VAL A 39 -0.25 -5.00 7.85
C VAL A 39 0.90 -5.85 8.38
N CYS A 40 2.16 -5.47 8.14
CA CYS A 40 3.31 -6.22 8.68
C CYS A 40 3.37 -6.26 10.20
N MET A 41 2.84 -5.24 10.90
CA MET A 41 2.88 -5.17 12.37
C MET A 41 1.61 -5.69 13.02
N GLY A 42 0.49 -5.72 12.29
CA GLY A 42 -0.82 -6.07 12.82
C GLY A 42 -1.38 -7.40 12.34
N CYS A 43 -0.77 -8.01 11.31
CA CYS A 43 -1.27 -9.23 10.68
C CYS A 43 -0.15 -10.20 10.33
N ASP A 44 -0.45 -11.49 10.42
CA ASP A 44 0.36 -12.53 9.80
C ASP A 44 0.01 -12.63 8.31
N LEU A 45 0.85 -12.05 7.46
CA LEU A 45 0.77 -12.17 6.01
C LEU A 45 1.93 -13.05 5.53
N CYS A 46 1.63 -14.23 4.99
CA CYS A 46 2.61 -15.17 4.47
C CYS A 46 2.58 -15.25 2.95
N ASP A 47 3.71 -15.59 2.35
CA ASP A 47 3.78 -15.95 0.93
C ASP A 47 3.31 -17.39 0.68
N ALA A 48 3.36 -17.82 -0.58
CA ALA A 48 3.00 -19.18 -0.99
C ALA A 48 3.86 -20.28 -0.37
N THR A 49 5.03 -19.96 0.19
CA THR A 49 5.92 -20.89 0.88
C THR A 49 5.65 -20.95 2.39
N GLY A 50 4.67 -20.20 2.89
CA GLY A 50 4.36 -20.09 4.31
C GLY A 50 5.27 -19.13 5.07
N ARG A 51 6.14 -18.37 4.38
CA ARG A 51 7.05 -17.42 5.02
C ARG A 51 6.37 -16.07 5.22
N CYS A 52 6.36 -15.57 6.47
CA CYS A 52 5.84 -14.25 6.78
C CYS A 52 6.59 -13.15 6.03
N TYR A 53 5.84 -12.18 5.51
CA TYR A 53 6.36 -11.00 4.85
C TYR A 53 7.05 -10.06 5.84
N SER A 54 8.33 -9.76 5.57
CA SER A 54 8.98 -8.61 6.20
C SER A 54 8.52 -7.32 5.53
N PHE A 55 8.61 -6.20 6.26
CA PHE A 55 8.28 -4.87 5.72
C PHE A 55 9.02 -4.57 4.41
N GLY A 56 10.31 -4.89 4.32
CA GLY A 56 11.11 -4.65 3.11
C GLY A 56 10.64 -5.48 1.93
N ARG A 57 10.42 -6.79 2.13
CA ARG A 57 9.96 -7.67 1.06
C ARG A 57 8.56 -7.31 0.57
N LEU A 58 7.64 -6.99 1.49
CA LEU A 58 6.29 -6.59 1.13
C LEU A 58 6.30 -5.25 0.37
N THR A 59 7.16 -4.32 0.78
CA THR A 59 7.36 -3.05 0.07
C THR A 59 7.83 -3.30 -1.36
N HIS A 60 8.86 -4.13 -1.53
CA HIS A 60 9.39 -4.48 -2.84
C HIS A 60 8.31 -5.06 -3.77
N ASP A 61 7.62 -6.12 -3.33
CA ASP A 61 6.62 -6.82 -4.14
C ASP A 61 5.43 -5.89 -4.50
N VAL A 62 4.96 -5.08 -3.55
CA VAL A 62 3.87 -4.11 -3.79
C VAL A 62 4.32 -3.01 -4.76
N CYS A 63 5.53 -2.47 -4.61
CA CYS A 63 6.07 -1.47 -5.53
C CYS A 63 6.18 -2.02 -6.95
N LEU A 64 6.63 -3.27 -7.10
CA LEU A 64 6.68 -3.96 -8.39
C LEU A 64 5.29 -4.06 -9.04
N ARG A 65 4.25 -4.47 -8.30
CA ARG A 65 2.89 -4.60 -8.84
C ARG A 65 2.24 -3.26 -9.21
N LEU A 66 2.68 -2.18 -8.57
CA LEU A 66 2.13 -0.84 -8.76
C LEU A 66 3.01 0.08 -9.62
N ASN A 67 3.98 -0.49 -10.34
CA ASN A 67 4.95 0.23 -11.18
C ASN A 67 5.53 1.47 -10.47
N LEU A 68 5.91 1.29 -9.20
CA LEU A 68 6.51 2.31 -8.36
C LEU A 68 7.99 2.04 -8.20
N HIS A 69 8.79 3.11 -8.28
CA HIS A 69 10.18 3.02 -7.86
C HIS A 69 10.25 2.77 -6.35
N GLU A 70 10.91 1.68 -5.96
CA GLU A 70 11.10 1.35 -4.55
C GLU A 70 11.95 2.43 -3.86
N PRO A 71 11.51 3.00 -2.72
CA PRO A 71 12.30 4.00 -2.02
C PRO A 71 13.59 3.39 -1.48
N HIS A 72 14.73 4.05 -1.69
CA HIS A 72 16.03 3.60 -1.16
C HIS A 72 16.05 3.36 0.37
N ASN A 73 15.25 4.11 1.13
CA ASN A 73 15.09 3.91 2.58
C ASN A 73 13.63 4.06 3.01
N PRO A 74 12.79 3.00 2.89
CA PRO A 74 11.36 3.08 3.17
C PRO A 74 11.06 3.39 4.65
N ARG A 75 11.90 2.93 5.58
CA ARG A 75 11.73 3.21 7.02
C ARG A 75 11.87 4.69 7.37
N SER A 76 12.69 5.44 6.61
CA SER A 76 12.83 6.88 6.82
C SER A 76 11.52 7.65 6.56
N TYR A 77 10.70 7.20 5.62
CA TYR A 77 9.39 7.80 5.34
C TYR A 77 8.46 7.63 6.54
N LEU A 78 8.44 6.44 7.14
CA LEU A 78 7.64 6.17 8.35
C LEU A 78 8.12 7.00 9.54
N SER A 79 9.44 7.12 9.73
CA SER A 79 10.01 7.95 10.80
C SER A 79 9.61 9.41 10.65
N LYS A 80 9.77 9.97 9.44
CA LYS A 80 9.37 11.34 9.13
C LYS A 80 7.87 11.54 9.30
N ALA A 81 7.04 10.57 8.90
CA ALA A 81 5.59 10.64 9.07
C ALA A 81 5.19 10.78 10.56
N ARG A 82 5.79 9.95 11.43
CA ARG A 82 5.56 9.98 12.88
C ARG A 82 6.00 11.29 13.54
N GLN A 83 7.02 11.95 13.01
CA GLN A 83 7.60 13.18 13.58
C GLN A 83 6.82 14.46 13.21
N ARG A 84 5.80 14.39 12.34
CA ARG A 84 5.03 15.56 11.91
C ARG A 84 4.13 16.07 13.04
N ARG A 85 4.55 17.14 13.72
CA ARG A 85 3.77 17.78 14.80
C ARG A 85 2.51 18.54 14.35
N ASN A 86 2.42 18.96 13.08
CA ASN A 86 1.29 19.75 12.55
C ASN A 86 0.77 19.14 11.24
N LEU A 87 0.09 17.99 11.34
CA LEU A 87 -0.48 17.31 10.18
C LEU A 87 -1.72 18.05 9.68
N HIS A 88 -1.59 18.86 8.61
CA HIS A 88 -2.75 19.35 7.84
C HIS A 88 -3.64 18.21 7.32
N ARG A 89 -3.05 17.03 7.09
CA ARG A 89 -3.73 15.81 6.68
C ARG A 89 -3.51 14.70 7.70
N PRO A 90 -4.56 14.05 8.22
CA PRO A 90 -4.40 13.00 9.23
C PRO A 90 -3.59 11.80 8.70
N PRO A 91 -2.95 11.02 9.60
CA PRO A 91 -2.21 9.80 9.25
C PRO A 91 -3.04 8.87 8.37
N PHE A 92 -2.39 8.10 7.47
CA PHE A 92 -3.12 7.30 6.50
C PHE A 92 -4.13 6.34 7.16
N MET A 93 -3.77 5.71 8.27
CA MET A 93 -4.67 4.81 9.02
C MET A 93 -6.02 5.44 9.36
N ARG A 94 -6.04 6.72 9.75
CA ARG A 94 -7.29 7.43 10.10
C ARG A 94 -8.11 7.73 8.84
N ARG A 95 -7.45 8.09 7.74
CA ARG A 95 -8.13 8.31 6.44
C ARG A 95 -8.68 7.01 5.87
N TYR A 96 -7.94 5.91 6.02
CA TYR A 96 -8.37 4.59 5.60
C TYR A 96 -9.61 4.14 6.37
N ALA A 97 -9.61 4.28 7.71
CA ALA A 97 -10.74 3.93 8.55
C ALA A 97 -12.04 4.65 8.12
N LEU A 98 -11.96 5.97 7.91
CA LEU A 98 -13.08 6.78 7.41
C LEU A 98 -13.52 6.36 6.00
N ALA A 99 -12.57 6.07 5.11
CA ALA A 99 -12.89 5.63 3.75
C ALA A 99 -13.62 4.28 3.73
N LEU A 100 -13.27 3.37 4.64
CA LEU A 100 -13.88 2.04 4.76
C LEU A 100 -15.37 2.08 5.17
N GLU A 101 -15.84 3.20 5.73
CA GLU A 101 -17.27 3.40 6.03
C GLU A 101 -18.11 3.59 4.76
N THR A 102 -17.48 3.94 3.63
CA THR A 102 -18.17 4.32 2.39
C THR A 102 -17.77 3.50 1.17
N VAL A 103 -16.59 2.87 1.17
CA VAL A 103 -16.09 2.05 0.06
C VAL A 103 -15.37 0.82 0.58
N ASP A 104 -15.61 -0.30 -0.09
CA ASP A 104 -15.10 -1.63 0.29
C ASP A 104 -13.59 -1.77 0.14
N ARG A 105 -12.98 -1.01 -0.77
CA ARG A 105 -11.55 -1.09 -1.12
C ARG A 105 -10.85 0.27 -1.12
N PRO A 106 -10.57 0.87 0.06
CA PRO A 106 -9.95 2.18 0.13
C PRO A 106 -8.57 2.31 -0.51
N LEU A 107 -7.71 1.28 -0.52
CA LEU A 107 -6.41 1.34 -1.20
C LEU A 107 -6.58 1.39 -2.73
N PHE A 108 -7.56 0.66 -3.27
CA PHE A 108 -7.81 0.60 -4.71
C PHE A 108 -8.30 1.94 -5.29
N ARG A 109 -8.79 2.87 -4.47
CA ARG A 109 -9.08 4.26 -4.91
C ARG A 109 -7.84 5.00 -5.42
N TYR A 110 -6.65 4.56 -5.06
CA TYR A 110 -5.38 5.16 -5.48
C TYR A 110 -4.67 4.34 -6.57
N ILE A 111 -5.27 3.25 -7.05
CA ILE A 111 -4.66 2.37 -8.06
C ILE A 111 -5.36 2.61 -9.39
N HIS A 112 -4.58 2.98 -10.41
CA HIS A 112 -5.09 3.27 -11.74
C HIS A 112 -4.46 2.35 -12.77
N ALA A 113 -5.27 1.83 -13.69
CA ALA A 113 -4.76 1.13 -14.86
C ALA A 113 -3.92 2.08 -15.71
N VAL A 114 -2.78 1.59 -16.19
CA VAL A 114 -1.97 2.30 -17.19
C VAL A 114 -2.77 2.30 -18.49
N SER A 115 -3.04 3.50 -19.03
CA SER A 115 -3.63 3.60 -20.36
C SER A 115 -2.60 3.13 -21.37
N LEU A 116 -2.85 1.98 -21.99
CA LEU A 116 -2.12 1.53 -23.16
C LEU A 116 -2.59 2.38 -24.34
N GLU A 117 -2.16 3.63 -24.40
CA GLU A 117 -2.27 4.39 -25.64
C GLU A 117 -1.37 3.69 -26.67
N ARG A 118 -2.07 3.02 -27.59
CA ARG A 118 -1.59 2.35 -28.78
C ARG A 118 -0.38 3.07 -29.37
N GLU A 119 0.78 2.41 -29.34
CA GLU A 119 1.76 2.58 -30.40
C GLU A 119 1.06 2.21 -31.72
N GLN A 120 0.70 3.21 -32.51
CA GLN A 120 0.44 3.03 -33.93
C GLN A 120 1.69 3.51 -34.69
N PRO A 121 2.20 2.71 -35.63
CA PRO A 121 3.43 2.98 -36.39
C PRO A 121 3.29 4.18 -37.33
#